data_AF-A0A6N9NQ36-F1
#
_entry.id   AF-A0A6N9NQ36-F1
#
_cell.length_a   1.000
_cell.length_b   1.000
_cell.length_c   1.000
_cell.angle_alpha   90.00
_cell.angle_beta   90.00
_cell.angle_gamma   90.00
#
_symmetry.space_group_name_H-M   'P 1'
#
loop_
_entity.id
_entity.type
_entity.pdbx_description
1 polymer ?
#
loop_
_entity_poly.entity_id
_entity_poly.type
_entity_poly.pdbx_seq_one_letter_code
_entity_poly.pdbx_strand_id
1 'polypeptide(L)'
;MDIQTTIKYLDFVAAECERHLKDGSVSDDELNQLIIEFQRFQDKVKQSSIPYELKNEIQTFKFDYSSKKVKRSSVIMIISILTFGSWAYFLEMRRQKKRKETLEDLKRNSSTLGYKIKLNY
;
A
#
# COMPACT_ATOMS: atom_id res chain seq x y z
N MET A 1 -19.41 1.80 -11.65
CA MET A 1 -18.82 0.55 -11.14
C MET A 1 -19.88 -0.18 -10.34
N ASP A 2 -19.99 -1.49 -10.48
CA ASP A 2 -20.95 -2.31 -9.72
C ASP A 2 -20.26 -3.05 -8.56
N ILE A 3 -21.06 -3.74 -7.76
CA ILE A 3 -20.60 -4.48 -6.57
C ILE A 3 -19.64 -5.61 -6.95
N GLN A 4 -19.94 -6.38 -8.01
CA GLN A 4 -19.07 -7.48 -8.44
C GLN A 4 -17.70 -6.99 -8.91
N THR A 5 -17.65 -5.87 -9.63
CA THR A 5 -16.42 -5.22 -10.07
C THR A 5 -15.63 -4.70 -8.88
N THR A 6 -16.31 -4.16 -7.86
CA THR A 6 -15.69 -3.71 -6.61
C THR A 6 -15.03 -4.88 -5.88
N ILE A 7 -15.74 -6.00 -5.75
CA ILE A 7 -15.20 -7.24 -5.16
C ILE A 7 -13.97 -7.73 -5.93
N LYS A 8 -14.07 -7.84 -7.26
CA LYS A 8 -12.96 -8.31 -8.10
C LYS A 8 -11.72 -7.41 -7.96
N TYR A 9 -11.92 -6.10 -7.84
CA TYR A 9 -10.83 -5.16 -7.64
C TYR A 9 -10.18 -5.33 -6.26
N LEU A 10 -10.97 -5.50 -5.20
CA LEU A 10 -10.43 -5.74 -3.85
C LEU A 10 -9.67 -7.07 -3.77
N ASP A 11 -10.17 -8.13 -4.43
CA ASP A 11 -9.48 -9.42 -4.53
C ASP A 11 -8.16 -9.28 -5.31
N PHE A 12 -8.16 -8.50 -6.41
CA PHE A 12 -6.94 -8.18 -7.17
C PHE A 12 -5.89 -7.45 -6.32
N VAL A 13 -6.29 -6.40 -5.58
CA VAL A 13 -5.38 -5.64 -4.71
C VAL A 13 -4.79 -6.56 -3.63
N ALA A 14 -5.60 -7.41 -3.00
CA ALA A 14 -5.12 -8.35 -2.00
C ALA A 14 -4.10 -9.35 -2.58
N ALA A 15 -4.34 -9.86 -3.79
CA ALA A 15 -3.45 -10.78 -4.48
C ALA A 15 -2.12 -10.11 -4.88
N GLU A 16 -2.16 -8.88 -5.40
CA GLU A 16 -0.95 -8.12 -5.74
C GLU A 16 -0.11 -7.82 -4.49
N CYS A 17 -0.73 -7.42 -3.38
CA CYS A 17 -0.03 -7.26 -2.11
C CYS A 17 0.65 -8.56 -1.68
N GLU A 18 -0.03 -9.69 -1.80
CA GLU A 18 0.53 -11.00 -1.45
C GLU A 18 1.71 -11.38 -2.35
N ARG A 19 1.64 -11.10 -3.66
CA ARG A 19 2.75 -11.33 -4.58
C ARG A 19 3.99 -10.54 -4.14
N HIS A 20 3.84 -9.23 -3.93
CA HIS A 20 4.94 -8.36 -3.50
C HIS A 20 5.53 -8.75 -2.13
N LEU A 21 4.69 -9.24 -1.20
CA LEU A 21 5.17 -9.75 0.08
C LEU A 21 5.98 -11.05 -0.07
N LYS A 22 5.60 -11.94 -1.00
CA LYS A 22 6.33 -13.19 -1.31
C LYS A 22 7.67 -12.94 -2.00
N ASP A 23 7.74 -11.93 -2.86
CA ASP A 23 8.97 -11.55 -3.57
C ASP A 23 10.07 -11.04 -2.62
N GLY A 24 9.72 -10.74 -1.36
CA GLY A 24 10.68 -10.49 -0.28
C GLY A 24 11.24 -9.07 -0.23
N SER A 25 11.11 -8.30 -1.32
CA SER A 25 11.43 -6.88 -1.40
C SER A 25 10.38 -6.12 -2.20
N VAL A 26 10.05 -4.92 -1.75
CA VAL A 26 9.11 -4.01 -2.44
C VAL A 26 9.85 -2.72 -2.74
N SER A 27 9.82 -2.28 -4.00
CA SER A 27 10.38 -0.99 -4.38
C SER A 27 9.44 0.17 -4.02
N ASP A 28 10.00 1.38 -3.90
CA ASP A 28 9.18 2.59 -3.73
C ASP A 28 8.23 2.80 -4.91
N ASP A 29 8.68 2.46 -6.12
CA ASP A 29 7.90 2.69 -7.34
C ASP A 29 6.71 1.75 -7.43
N GLU A 30 6.88 0.45 -7.12
CA GLU A 30 5.78 -0.51 -7.06
C GLU A 30 4.73 -0.13 -6.00
N LEU A 31 5.18 0.24 -4.80
CA LEU A 31 4.27 0.65 -3.73
C LEU A 31 3.52 1.94 -4.10
N ASN A 32 4.22 2.91 -4.69
CA ASN A 32 3.59 4.15 -5.15
C ASN A 32 2.58 3.89 -6.29
N GLN A 33 2.89 3.01 -7.23
CA GLN A 33 1.95 2.62 -8.29
C GLN A 33 0.69 1.99 -7.72
N LEU A 34 0.84 1.05 -6.78
CA LEU A 34 -0.30 0.41 -6.13
C LEU A 34 -1.18 1.42 -5.36
N ILE A 35 -0.56 2.38 -4.66
CA ILE A 35 -1.27 3.46 -3.97
C ILE A 35 -2.06 4.32 -4.97
N ILE A 36 -1.42 4.72 -6.08
CA ILE A 36 -2.08 5.54 -7.12
C ILE A 36 -3.24 4.78 -7.75
N GLU A 37 -3.06 3.48 -8.04
CA GLU A 37 -4.13 2.65 -8.58
C GLU A 37 -5.30 2.53 -7.60
N PHE A 38 -5.02 2.33 -6.32
CA PHE A 38 -6.07 2.27 -5.30
C PHE A 38 -6.80 3.60 -5.12
N GLN A 39 -6.09 4.74 -5.18
CA GLN A 39 -6.72 6.06 -5.18
C GLN A 39 -7.67 6.24 -6.37
N ARG A 40 -7.24 5.83 -7.57
CA ARG A 40 -8.11 5.83 -8.76
C ARG A 40 -9.35 4.93 -8.57
N PHE A 41 -9.19 3.81 -7.87
CA PHE A 41 -10.31 2.96 -7.49
C PHE A 41 -11.26 3.67 -6.52
N GLN A 42 -10.76 4.33 -5.48
CA GLN A 42 -11.56 5.13 -4.55
C GLN A 42 -12.37 6.21 -5.28
N ASP A 43 -11.76 6.89 -6.27
CA ASP A 43 -12.45 7.87 -7.10
C ASP A 43 -13.57 7.25 -7.96
N LYS A 44 -13.30 6.10 -8.58
CA LYS A 44 -14.32 5.34 -9.34
C LYS A 44 -15.46 4.86 -8.46
N VAL A 45 -15.17 4.44 -7.24
CA VAL A 45 -16.17 4.05 -6.23
C VAL A 45 -17.05 5.25 -5.86
N LYS A 46 -16.44 6.41 -5.62
CA LYS A 46 -17.17 7.63 -5.25
C LYS A 46 -18.22 8.01 -6.29
N GLN A 47 -17.86 7.91 -7.57
CA GLN A 47 -18.72 8.22 -8.72
C GLN A 47 -19.70 7.09 -9.09
N SER A 48 -19.61 5.93 -8.45
CA SER A 48 -20.44 4.76 -8.79
C SER A 48 -21.85 4.80 -8.18
N SER A 49 -22.70 3.85 -8.54
CA SER A 49 -24.04 3.69 -7.97
C SER A 49 -24.08 2.76 -6.75
N ILE A 50 -22.92 2.31 -6.22
CA ILE A 50 -22.90 1.40 -5.07
C ILE A 50 -23.43 2.09 -3.79
N PRO A 51 -23.92 1.31 -2.80
CA PRO A 51 -24.43 1.84 -1.54
C PRO A 51 -23.47 2.81 -0.83
N TYR A 52 -24.02 3.83 -0.19
CA TYR A 52 -23.25 4.89 0.47
C TYR A 52 -22.35 4.33 1.58
N GLU A 53 -22.83 3.33 2.30
CA GLU A 53 -22.11 2.61 3.35
C GLU A 53 -20.80 2.02 2.81
N LEU A 54 -20.86 1.36 1.64
CA LEU A 54 -19.69 0.79 0.99
C LEU A 54 -18.73 1.87 0.48
N LYS A 55 -19.26 2.95 -0.09
CA LYS A 55 -18.41 4.09 -0.50
C LYS A 55 -17.65 4.67 0.69
N ASN A 56 -18.33 4.85 1.82
CA ASN A 56 -17.72 5.42 3.00
C ASN A 56 -16.62 4.50 3.57
N GLU A 57 -16.88 3.20 3.63
CA GLU A 57 -15.87 2.21 4.06
C GLU A 57 -14.67 2.13 3.11
N ILE A 58 -14.87 2.30 1.81
CA ILE A 58 -13.75 2.34 0.85
C ILE A 58 -12.93 3.64 1.00
N GLN A 59 -13.57 4.75 1.34
CA GLN A 59 -12.93 6.06 1.50
C GLN A 59 -12.17 6.20 2.83
N THR A 60 -12.46 5.38 3.83
CA THR A 60 -11.70 5.38 5.09
C THR A 60 -10.31 4.74 4.97
N PHE A 61 -10.03 3.99 3.89
CA PHE A 61 -8.68 3.50 3.61
C PHE A 61 -7.73 4.66 3.32
N LYS A 62 -6.82 4.91 4.26
CA LYS A 62 -5.74 5.88 4.13
C LYS A 62 -4.41 5.15 4.03
N PHE A 63 -3.59 5.56 3.06
CA PHE A 63 -2.21 5.10 2.93
C PHE A 63 -1.29 6.05 3.70
N ASP A 64 -0.73 5.59 4.82
CA ASP A 64 0.33 6.33 5.50
C ASP A 64 1.70 5.95 4.92
N TYR A 65 1.89 6.29 3.64
CA TYR A 65 3.18 6.13 2.97
C TYR A 65 3.73 7.48 2.50
N SER A 66 4.65 8.02 3.29
CA SER A 66 5.46 9.17 2.89
C SER A 66 6.83 8.66 2.43
N SER A 67 7.05 8.63 1.11
CA SER A 67 8.40 8.46 0.57
C SER A 67 9.23 9.72 0.89
N LYS A 68 9.75 9.83 2.11
CA LYS A 68 10.73 10.87 2.41
C LYS A 68 11.98 10.55 1.59
N LYS A 69 12.10 11.21 0.43
CA LYS A 69 13.37 11.27 -0.32
C LYS A 69 14.43 11.72 0.68
N VAL A 70 15.35 10.83 1.01
CA VAL A 70 16.42 11.15 1.94
C VAL A 70 17.24 12.25 1.31
N LYS A 71 17.17 13.45 1.91
CA LYS A 71 18.04 14.56 1.53
C LYS A 71 19.48 14.07 1.68
N ARG A 72 20.23 14.08 0.58
CA ARG A 72 21.68 13.83 0.58
C ARG A 72 22.35 14.96 1.36
N SER A 73 22.37 14.85 2.69
CA SER A 73 23.11 15.75 3.59
C SER A 73 24.51 15.19 3.78
N SER A 74 25.53 16.06 3.74
CA SER A 74 26.94 15.70 3.93
C SER A 74 27.18 14.90 5.22
N VAL A 75 26.36 15.13 6.25
CA VAL A 75 26.38 14.39 7.52
C VAL A 75 26.04 12.89 7.33
N ILE A 76 25.08 12.57 6.45
CA ILE A 76 24.71 11.17 6.16
C ILE A 76 25.85 10.45 5.44
N MET A 77 26.56 11.16 4.55
CA MET A 77 27.73 10.60 3.85
C MET A 77 28.86 10.29 4.84
N ILE A 78 29.16 11.21 5.76
CA ILE A 78 30.17 11.02 6.81
C ILE A 78 29.81 9.83 7.71
N ILE A 79 28.56 9.73 8.18
CA ILE A 79 28.10 8.61 9.01
C ILE A 79 28.18 7.29 8.24
N SER A 80 27.85 7.29 6.94
CA SER A 80 27.92 6.09 6.10
C SER A 80 29.36 5.59 5.95
N ILE A 81 30.33 6.49 5.82
CA ILE A 81 31.76 6.16 5.78
C ILE A 81 32.24 5.63 7.14
N LEU A 82 31.91 6.32 8.23
CA LEU A 82 32.32 5.94 9.59
C LEU A 82 31.75 4.60 10.06
N THR A 83 30.56 4.23 9.56
CA THR A 83 29.89 2.97 9.91
C THR A 83 30.14 1.85 8.89
N PHE A 84 31.07 2.05 7.95
CA PHE A 84 31.35 1.11 6.85
C PHE A 84 30.08 0.67 6.09
N GLY A 85 29.12 1.58 5.90
CA GLY A 85 27.85 1.30 5.22
C GLY A 85 26.82 0.51 6.04
N SER A 86 27.14 0.05 7.25
CA SER A 86 26.22 -0.70 8.12
C SER A 86 24.97 0.12 8.48
N TRP A 87 25.14 1.44 8.70
CA TRP A 87 24.01 2.33 8.96
C TRP A 87 23.09 2.50 7.75
N ALA A 88 23.68 2.55 6.54
CA ALA A 88 22.91 2.62 5.31
C ALA A 88 22.10 1.34 5.09
N TYR A 89 22.68 0.18 5.37
CA TYR A 89 21.98 -1.12 5.36
C TYR A 89 20.81 -1.16 6.35
N PHE A 90 21.02 -0.68 7.59
CA PHE A 90 19.99 -0.62 8.61
C PHE A 90 18.84 0.34 8.25
N LEU A 91 19.14 1.47 7.63
CA LEU A 91 18.13 2.39 7.10
C LEU A 91 17.29 1.72 6.01
N GLU A 92 17.92 0.96 5.10
CA GLU A 92 17.20 0.26 4.04
C GLU A 92 16.33 -0.87 4.59
N MET A 93 16.79 -1.63 5.59
CA MET A 93 15.97 -2.61 6.32
C MET A 93 14.74 -1.96 6.96
N ARG A 94 14.91 -0.81 7.62
CA ARG A 94 13.78 -0.09 8.22
C ARG A 94 12.77 0.37 7.17
N ARG A 95 13.21 0.81 5.99
CA ARG A 95 12.32 1.17 4.88
C ARG A 95 11.58 -0.05 4.35
N GLN A 96 12.28 -1.14 4.10
CA GLN A 96 11.68 -2.40 3.66
C GLN A 96 10.63 -2.90 4.66
N LYS A 97 10.90 -2.81 5.97
CA LYS A 97 9.92 -3.15 7.01
C LYS A 97 8.64 -2.31 6.89
N LYS A 98 8.76 -0.98 6.76
CA LYS A 98 7.60 -0.09 6.58
C LYS A 98 6.81 -0.38 5.31
N ARG A 99 7.48 -0.70 4.20
CA ARG A 99 6.82 -1.08 2.95
C ARG A 99 6.02 -2.36 3.13
N LYS A 100 6.61 -3.38 3.77
CA LYS A 100 5.92 -4.64 4.09
C LYS A 100 4.71 -4.42 5.00
N GLU A 101 4.88 -3.64 6.07
CA GLU A 101 3.77 -3.27 6.97
C GLU A 101 2.62 -2.60 6.19
N THR A 102 2.94 -1.66 5.29
CA THR A 102 1.93 -0.97 4.46
C THR A 102 1.17 -1.94 3.53
N LEU A 103 1.87 -2.90 2.92
CA LEU A 103 1.23 -3.92 2.08
C LEU A 103 0.41 -4.93 2.88
N GLU A 104 0.87 -5.33 4.07
CA GLU A 104 0.11 -6.21 4.96
C GLU A 104 -1.19 -5.56 5.39
N ASP A 105 -1.15 -4.28 5.78
CA ASP A 105 -2.33 -3.51 6.11
C ASP A 105 -3.29 -3.43 4.91
N LEU A 106 -2.78 -3.10 3.71
CA LEU A 106 -3.59 -3.03 2.49
C LEU A 106 -4.22 -4.38 2.12
N LYS A 107 -3.46 -5.49 2.23
CA LYS A 107 -3.95 -6.85 1.99
C LYS A 107 -5.09 -7.18 2.93
N ARG A 108 -4.88 -7.00 4.24
CA ARG A 108 -5.87 -7.32 5.28
C ARG A 108 -7.15 -6.53 5.06
N ASN A 109 -7.00 -5.24 4.82
CA ASN A 109 -8.07 -4.29 4.59
C ASN A 109 -8.91 -4.66 3.36
N SER A 110 -8.25 -4.91 2.22
CA SER A 110 -8.91 -5.27 0.97
C SER A 110 -9.63 -6.61 1.07
N SER A 111 -9.00 -7.61 1.69
CA SER A 111 -9.59 -8.93 1.90
C SER A 111 -10.80 -8.88 2.83
N THR A 112 -10.69 -8.14 3.93
CA THR A 112 -11.78 -7.99 4.93
C THR A 112 -12.98 -7.30 4.30
N LEU A 113 -12.75 -6.21 3.56
CA LEU A 113 -13.83 -5.52 2.87
C LEU A 113 -14.44 -6.39 1.78
N GLY A 114 -13.63 -7.05 0.95
CA GLY A 114 -14.12 -7.95 -0.10
C GLY A 114 -15.02 -9.05 0.46
N TYR A 115 -14.61 -9.68 1.58
CA TYR A 115 -15.41 -10.67 2.29
C TYR A 115 -16.71 -10.08 2.85
N LYS A 116 -16.64 -8.90 3.47
CA LYS A 116 -17.82 -8.22 4.01
C LYS A 116 -18.83 -7.88 2.92
N ILE A 117 -18.39 -7.41 1.75
CA ILE A 117 -19.29 -7.13 0.62
C ILE A 117 -19.96 -8.43 0.17
N LYS A 118 -19.20 -9.52 -0.04
CA LYS A 118 -19.73 -10.85 -0.44
C LYS A 118 -20.79 -11.41 0.51
N LEU A 119 -20.75 -11.06 1.80
CA LEU A 119 -21.71 -11.52 2.79
C LEU A 119 -23.01 -10.70 2.84
N ASN A 120 -22.96 -9.43 2.44
CA ASN A 120 -24.06 -8.49 2.62
C ASN A 120 -24.77 -8.11 1.31
N TYR A 121 -24.19 -8.46 0.15
CA TYR A 121 -24.67 -8.11 -1.19
C TYR A 121 -24.37 -9.22 -2.19
#